data_AF-A0A352KQ01-F1
#
_entry.id   AF-A0A352KQ01-F1
#
_cell.length_a   1.000
_cell.length_b   1.000
_cell.length_c   1.000
_cell.angle_alpha   90.00
_cell.angle_beta   90.00
_cell.angle_gamma   90.00
#
_symmetry.space_group_name_H-M   'P 1'
#
loop_
_entity.id
_entity.type
_entity.pdbx_description
1 polymer ?
#
loop_
_entity_poly.entity_id
_entity_poly.type
_entity_poly.pdbx_seq_one_letter_code
_entity_poly.pdbx_strand_id
1 'polypeptide(L)'
;FLPHLETVMSVVLVSKDSPEEQHRFANERGWRFRLASHERGPYLAEQSVMVDGSNMPGVVVYQRCEEKILRRNSAMFGPNDQFCSMWSLLSLAGHGTEDWTPQYSYWQRPEIMDDGGDNLN
;
A
#
# COMPACT_ATOMS: atom_id res chain seq x y z
N PHE A 1 9.27 1.80 6.47
CA PHE A 1 8.47 1.23 5.36
C PHE A 1 7.12 1.94 5.21
N LEU A 2 6.10 1.65 6.05
CA LEU A 2 4.76 2.24 5.88
C LEU A 2 4.72 3.78 5.84
N PRO A 3 5.43 4.53 6.71
CA PRO A 3 5.44 6.00 6.64
C PRO A 3 5.97 6.56 5.30
N HIS A 4 6.86 5.84 4.62
CA HIS A 4 7.33 6.23 3.29
C HIS A 4 6.18 6.17 2.27
N LEU A 5 5.45 5.05 2.22
CA LEU A 5 4.30 4.88 1.32
C LEU A 5 3.21 5.90 1.61
N GLU A 6 2.95 6.17 2.88
CA GLU A 6 1.90 7.11 3.33
C GLU A 6 2.20 8.57 2.99
N THR A 7 3.41 8.88 2.52
CA THR A 7 3.72 10.21 1.95
C THR A 7 3.21 10.40 0.53
N VAL A 8 2.92 9.29 -0.18
CA VAL A 8 2.51 9.28 -1.59
C VAL A 8 1.08 8.79 -1.74
N MET A 9 0.67 7.78 -0.97
CA MET A 9 -0.64 7.15 -1.09
C MET A 9 -1.18 6.68 0.27
N SER A 10 -2.49 6.65 0.43
CA SER A 10 -3.10 6.03 1.63
C SER A 10 -2.99 4.52 1.56
N VAL A 11 -2.53 3.88 2.64
CA VAL A 11 -2.39 2.42 2.74
C VAL A 11 -3.38 1.87 3.76
N VAL A 12 -4.12 0.83 3.38
CA VAL A 12 -5.07 0.12 4.25
C VAL A 12 -4.83 -1.37 4.10
N LEU A 13 -4.71 -2.08 5.22
CA LEU A 13 -4.69 -3.53 5.26
C LEU A 13 -6.13 -4.03 5.38
N VAL A 14 -6.59 -4.76 4.37
CA VAL A 14 -7.93 -5.36 4.35
C VAL A 14 -7.81 -6.86 4.53
N SER A 15 -8.57 -7.44 5.46
CA SER A 15 -8.64 -8.90 5.63
C SER A 15 -10.06 -9.39 5.94
N LYS A 16 -10.23 -10.71 5.94
CA LYS A 16 -11.49 -11.38 6.30
C LYS A 16 -11.78 -11.37 7.81
N ASP A 17 -10.78 -11.06 8.62
CA ASP A 17 -10.83 -11.22 10.07
C ASP A 17 -11.68 -10.11 10.68
N SER A 18 -12.34 -10.38 11.80
CA SER A 18 -13.17 -9.38 12.46
C SER A 18 -12.32 -8.19 12.96
N PRO A 19 -12.90 -7.00 13.16
CA PRO A 19 -12.16 -5.86 13.70
C PRO A 19 -11.43 -6.18 15.01
N GLU A 20 -12.02 -6.97 15.89
CA GLU A 20 -11.42 -7.40 17.16
C GLU A 20 -10.15 -8.25 16.93
N GLU A 21 -10.21 -9.23 16.03
CA GLU A 21 -9.07 -10.08 15.68
C GLU A 21 -7.96 -9.29 15.00
N GLN A 22 -8.32 -8.40 14.08
CA GLN A 22 -7.38 -7.51 13.40
C GLN A 22 -6.64 -6.61 14.42
N HIS A 23 -7.35 -6.02 15.38
CA HIS A 23 -6.74 -5.21 16.44
C HIS A 23 -5.78 -6.01 17.31
N ARG A 24 -6.16 -7.22 17.72
CA ARG A 24 -5.29 -8.11 18.50
C ARG A 24 -4.00 -8.41 17.74
N PHE A 25 -4.10 -8.84 16.49
CA PHE A 25 -2.92 -9.16 15.68
C PHE A 25 -2.03 -7.94 15.41
N ALA A 26 -2.63 -6.78 15.14
CA ALA A 26 -1.87 -5.56 14.91
C ALA A 26 -1.10 -5.12 16.15
N ASN A 27 -1.71 -5.22 17.34
CA ASN A 27 -1.06 -4.89 18.60
C ASN A 27 0.08 -5.86 18.92
N GLU A 28 -0.15 -7.17 18.77
CA GLU A 28 0.86 -8.22 19.00
C GLU A 28 2.09 -8.07 18.09
N ARG A 29 1.90 -7.64 16.85
CA ARG A 29 2.96 -7.54 15.83
C ARG A 29 3.49 -6.13 15.62
N GLY A 30 2.99 -5.16 16.39
CA GLY A 30 3.35 -3.75 16.25
C GLY A 30 2.99 -3.15 14.88
N TRP A 31 1.98 -3.70 14.20
CA TRP A 31 1.51 -3.17 12.92
C TRP A 31 0.86 -1.79 13.12
N ARG A 32 1.05 -0.92 12.14
CA ARG A 32 0.57 0.47 12.15
C ARG A 32 -0.34 0.81 10.98
N PHE A 33 -0.75 -0.20 10.20
CA PHE A 33 -1.69 -0.01 9.10
C PHE A 33 -3.06 0.43 9.62
N ARG A 34 -3.77 1.25 8.83
CA ARG A 34 -5.23 1.31 8.94
C ARG A 34 -5.80 -0.05 8.57
N LEU A 35 -6.74 -0.55 9.36
CA LEU A 35 -7.32 -1.88 9.19
C LEU A 35 -8.76 -1.75 8.70
N ALA A 36 -9.18 -2.64 7.80
CA ALA A 36 -10.56 -2.80 7.40
C ALA A 36 -10.90 -4.28 7.30
N SER A 37 -12.08 -4.67 7.79
CA SER A 37 -12.59 -6.01 7.58
C SER A 37 -13.52 -6.03 6.39
N HIS A 38 -13.37 -7.00 5.51
CA HIS A 38 -14.36 -7.28 4.48
C HIS A 38 -15.30 -8.44 4.89
N GLU A 39 -15.13 -9.07 6.06
CA GLU A 39 -15.97 -10.16 6.62
C GLU A 39 -16.42 -11.25 5.61
N ARG A 40 -15.60 -11.53 4.60
CA ARG A 40 -15.95 -12.41 3.44
C ARG A 40 -17.19 -11.96 2.64
N GLY A 41 -17.56 -10.69 2.73
CA GLY A 41 -18.64 -10.07 1.97
C GLY A 41 -18.29 -9.79 0.50
N PRO A 42 -19.19 -9.11 -0.24
CA PRO A 42 -19.10 -8.90 -1.68
C PRO A 42 -17.78 -8.26 -2.14
N TYR A 43 -17.20 -7.40 -1.30
CA TYR A 43 -15.91 -6.78 -1.58
C TYR A 43 -14.81 -7.79 -1.93
N LEU A 44 -14.73 -8.94 -1.24
CA LEU A 44 -13.72 -9.96 -1.54
C LEU A 44 -13.90 -10.50 -2.96
N ALA A 45 -15.14 -10.80 -3.36
CA ALA A 45 -15.42 -11.36 -4.68
C ALA A 45 -15.15 -10.35 -5.80
N GLU A 46 -15.45 -9.07 -5.58
CA GLU A 46 -15.34 -8.03 -6.60
C GLU A 46 -13.94 -7.44 -6.73
N GLN A 47 -13.18 -7.42 -5.62
CA GLN A 47 -11.95 -6.65 -5.52
C GLN A 47 -10.70 -7.50 -5.25
N SER A 48 -10.84 -8.82 -5.11
CA SER A 48 -9.69 -9.69 -4.90
C SER A 48 -8.68 -9.57 -6.03
N VAL A 49 -7.42 -9.87 -5.70
CA VAL A 49 -6.35 -10.08 -6.66
C VAL A 49 -6.53 -11.40 -7.44
N MET A 50 -7.39 -12.29 -6.94
CA MET A 50 -7.75 -13.56 -7.55
C MET A 50 -9.16 -13.52 -8.12
N VAL A 51 -9.32 -14.02 -9.35
CA VAL A 51 -10.60 -14.07 -10.07
C VAL A 51 -11.61 -15.00 -9.39
N ASP A 52 -11.14 -16.01 -8.66
CA ASP A 52 -11.99 -16.98 -7.96
C ASP A 52 -12.44 -16.53 -6.56
N GLY A 53 -12.04 -15.34 -6.11
CA GLY A 53 -12.34 -14.84 -4.77
C GLY A 53 -11.60 -15.56 -3.64
N SER A 54 -10.56 -16.35 -3.97
CA SER A 54 -9.69 -16.94 -2.96
C SER A 54 -8.96 -15.85 -2.18
N ASN A 55 -8.78 -16.08 -0.88
CA ASN A 55 -8.17 -15.13 0.05
C ASN A 55 -6.63 -15.23 -0.01
N MET A 56 -6.08 -14.94 -1.18
CA MET A 56 -4.65 -14.87 -1.41
C MET A 56 -4.11 -13.48 -1.05
N PRO A 57 -2.92 -13.38 -0.45
CA PRO A 57 -2.31 -12.09 -0.17
C PRO A 57 -1.98 -11.36 -1.47
N GLY A 58 -2.11 -10.04 -1.45
CA GLY A 58 -1.82 -9.20 -2.59
C GLY A 58 -2.12 -7.74 -2.30
N VAL A 59 -2.03 -6.92 -3.33
CA VAL A 59 -2.31 -5.49 -3.29
C VAL A 59 -3.14 -5.06 -4.48
N VAL A 60 -4.01 -4.09 -4.24
CA VAL A 60 -4.80 -3.42 -5.27
C VAL A 60 -4.63 -1.93 -5.08
N VAL A 61 -4.35 -1.22 -6.18
CA VAL A 61 -4.23 0.23 -6.21
C VAL A 61 -5.53 0.83 -6.72
N TYR A 62 -6.03 1.80 -5.96
CA TYR A 62 -7.17 2.61 -6.35
C TYR A 62 -6.73 4.04 -6.59
N GLN A 63 -7.32 4.67 -7.60
CA GLN A 63 -7.17 6.10 -7.86
C GLN A 63 -8.52 6.78 -7.72
N ARG A 64 -8.55 7.86 -6.93
CA ARG A 64 -9.70 8.76 -6.89
C ARG A 64 -9.65 9.69 -8.09
N CYS A 65 -10.70 9.69 -8.90
CA CYS A 65 -10.91 10.60 -10.02
C CYS A 65 -12.21 11.35 -9.77
N GLU A 66 -12.11 12.59 -9.31
CA GLU A 66 -13.27 13.42 -8.92
C GLU A 66 -14.14 12.73 -7.86
N GLU A 67 -15.36 12.35 -8.22
CA GLU A 67 -16.35 11.66 -7.38
C GLU A 67 -16.28 10.13 -7.50
N LYS A 68 -15.38 9.60 -8.33
CA LYS A 68 -15.25 8.15 -8.59
C LYS A 68 -13.96 7.60 -8.00
N ILE A 69 -14.01 6.33 -7.62
CA ILE A 69 -12.83 5.54 -7.26
C ILE A 69 -12.67 4.46 -8.31
N LEU A 70 -11.52 4.45 -9.00
CA LEU A 70 -11.21 3.51 -10.06
C LEU A 70 -10.17 2.51 -9.57
N ARG A 71 -10.42 1.21 -9.78
CA ARG A 71 -9.43 0.15 -9.60
C ARG A 71 -8.41 0.24 -10.75
N ARG A 72 -7.13 0.43 -10.43
CA ARG A 72 -6.06 0.62 -11.43
C ARG A 72 -5.30 -0.66 -11.68
N ASN A 73 -4.39 -0.99 -10.75
CA ASN A 73 -3.47 -2.10 -10.87
C ASN A 73 -3.62 -3.04 -9.68
N SER A 74 -3.21 -4.30 -9.85
CA SER A 74 -3.19 -5.28 -8.76
C SER A 74 -2.05 -6.26 -8.94
N ALA A 75 -1.49 -6.74 -7.84
CA ALA A 75 -0.48 -7.79 -7.84
C ALA A 75 -0.77 -8.80 -6.73
N MET A 76 -0.63 -10.09 -7.04
CA MET A 76 -0.66 -11.16 -6.05
C MET A 76 0.70 -11.22 -5.36
N PHE A 77 0.71 -11.58 -4.08
CA PHE A 77 1.95 -11.86 -3.38
C PHE A 77 2.26 -13.36 -3.42
N GLY A 78 3.41 -13.69 -4.00
CA GLY A 78 3.89 -15.08 -4.15
C GLY A 78 4.91 -15.46 -3.09
N PRO A 79 5.12 -16.78 -2.84
CA PRO A 79 6.30 -17.21 -2.10
C PRO A 79 7.56 -16.78 -2.86
N ASN A 80 8.52 -16.15 -2.14
CA ASN A 80 9.75 -15.54 -2.66
C ASN A 80 9.62 -14.15 -3.30
N ASP A 81 8.61 -13.35 -2.93
CA ASP A 81 8.46 -11.99 -3.47
C ASP A 81 9.65 -11.08 -3.19
N GLN A 82 9.95 -10.24 -4.19
CA GLN A 82 11.25 -9.62 -4.42
C GLN A 82 11.66 -8.59 -3.36
N PHE A 83 12.97 -8.49 -3.14
CA PHE A 83 13.60 -7.48 -2.30
C PHE A 83 13.18 -6.06 -2.73
N CYS A 84 12.86 -5.21 -1.75
CA CYS A 84 12.38 -3.83 -1.89
C CYS A 84 10.96 -3.67 -2.47
N SER A 85 9.96 -4.19 -1.76
CA SER A 85 8.53 -4.03 -2.07
C SER A 85 8.06 -2.57 -2.21
N MET A 86 8.83 -1.59 -1.73
CA MET A 86 8.52 -0.16 -1.86
C MET A 86 8.36 0.26 -3.32
N TRP A 87 9.38 -0.01 -4.15
CA TRP A 87 9.38 0.44 -5.54
C TRP A 87 8.32 -0.28 -6.38
N SER A 88 8.08 -1.57 -6.10
CA SER A 88 6.99 -2.32 -6.73
C SER A 88 5.63 -1.71 -6.41
N LEU A 89 5.39 -1.29 -5.17
CA LEU A 89 4.14 -0.64 -4.76
C LEU A 89 3.98 0.76 -5.37
N LEU A 90 5.05 1.56 -5.40
CA LEU A 90 5.06 2.87 -6.05
C LEU A 90 4.79 2.75 -7.55
N SER A 91 5.44 1.80 -8.22
CA SER A 91 5.24 1.53 -9.65
C SER A 91 3.81 1.10 -9.96
N LEU A 92 3.19 0.26 -9.11
CA LEU A 92 1.77 -0.08 -9.25
C LEU A 92 0.85 1.15 -9.11
N ALA A 93 1.27 2.15 -8.34
CA ALA A 93 0.60 3.44 -8.22
C ALA A 93 0.96 4.44 -9.33
N GLY A 94 1.86 4.08 -10.24
CA GLY A 94 2.30 4.94 -11.34
C GLY A 94 3.41 5.91 -10.97
N HIS A 95 4.10 5.69 -9.85
CA HIS A 95 5.23 6.50 -9.39
C HIS A 95 6.57 5.82 -9.67
N GLY A 96 7.51 6.58 -10.22
CA GLY A 96 8.90 6.20 -10.44
C GLY A 96 9.87 6.93 -9.50
N THR A 97 11.17 6.78 -9.77
CA THR A 97 12.24 7.47 -9.03
C THR A 97 12.25 8.98 -9.26
N GLU A 98 11.72 9.44 -10.39
CA GLU A 98 11.57 10.87 -10.71
C GLU A 98 10.46 11.51 -9.84
N ASP A 99 9.46 10.73 -9.41
CA ASP A 99 8.34 11.23 -8.62
C ASP A 99 8.62 11.19 -7.10
N TRP A 100 9.50 10.28 -6.66
CA TRP A 100 9.70 10.03 -5.24
C TRP A 100 11.06 9.40 -4.91
N THR A 101 11.65 9.84 -3.79
CA THR A 101 12.86 9.29 -3.19
C THR A 101 12.68 9.11 -1.67
N PRO A 102 13.30 8.08 -1.03
CA PRO A 102 13.23 7.94 0.42
C PRO A 102 13.91 9.10 1.14
N GLN A 103 13.31 9.56 2.25
CA GLN A 103 13.88 10.59 3.12
C GLN A 103 14.27 9.99 4.46
N TYR A 104 15.37 10.50 5.04
CA TYR A 104 15.86 10.09 6.36
C TYR A 104 14.85 10.40 7.48
N SER A 105 14.14 11.54 7.37
CA SER A 105 13.07 11.93 8.29
C SER A 105 11.96 12.65 7.50
N TYR A 106 10.71 12.25 7.74
CA TYR A 106 9.54 12.85 7.07
C TYR A 106 8.99 14.10 7.76
N TRP A 107 9.51 14.43 8.96
CA TRP A 107 9.09 15.59 9.74
C TRP A 107 10.02 16.80 9.57
N GLN A 108 11.18 16.62 8.95
CA GLN A 108 12.11 17.69 8.61
C GLN A 108 12.50 17.48 7.16
N ARG A 109 11.96 18.31 6.26
CA ARG A 109 12.45 18.37 4.89
C ARG A 109 13.91 18.85 4.97
N PRO A 110 14.90 18.02 4.62
CA PRO A 110 16.29 18.46 4.68
C PRO A 110 16.52 19.57 3.64
N GLU A 111 17.36 20.55 3.97
CA GLU A 111 17.71 21.64 3.05
C GLU A 111 18.48 21.15 1.81
N ILE A 112 19.11 19.97 1.93
CA ILE A 112 19.84 19.28 0.86
C ILE A 112 19.33 17.83 0.87
N MET A 113 18.77 17.38 -0.25
CA MET A 113 18.28 16.00 -0.41
C MET A 113 19.44 15.05 -0.70
N ASP A 114 19.28 13.78 -0.32
CA ASP A 114 20.30 12.74 -0.55
C ASP A 114 20.54 12.44 -2.06
N ASP A 115 19.59 12.79 -2.92
CA ASP A 115 19.69 12.74 -4.38
C ASP A 115 20.13 14.07 -5.02
N GLY A 116 20.61 15.03 -4.22
CA GLY A 116 21.05 16.34 -4.70
C GLY A 116 19.92 17.26 -5.21
N GLY A 117 18.65 16.85 -5.11
CA GLY A 117 17.51 17.62 -5.62
C GLY A 117 17.24 17.44 -7.11
N ASP A 118 17.81 16.40 -7.74
CA ASP A 118 17.66 16.14 -9.18
C ASP A 118 16.19 15.93 -9.62
N ASN A 119 15.31 15.50 -8.70
CA ASN A 119 13.90 15.22 -8.95
C ASN A 119 12.95 16.42 -8.69
N LEU A 120 13.48 17.65 -8.61
CA LEU A 120 12.71 18.88 -8.33
C LEU A 120 12.55 19.80 -9.56
N ASN A 121 12.85 19.33 -10.77
CA ASN A 121 12.67 20.09 -12.02
C ASN A 121 11.59 19.49 -12.92
#